data_AF-A0A817AXN5-F1
#
_entry.id   AF-A0A817AXN5-F1
#
_cell.length_a   1.000
_cell.length_b   1.000
_cell.length_c   1.000
_cell.angle_alpha   90.00
_cell.angle_beta   90.00
_cell.angle_gamma   90.00
#
_symmetry.space_group_name_H-M   'P 1'
#
loop_
_entity.id
_entity.type
_entity.pdbx_description
1 polymer ?
#
loop_
_entity_poly.entity_id
_entity_poly.type
_entity_poly.pdbx_seq_one_letter_code
_entity_poly.pdbx_strand_id
1 'polypeptide(L)'
;MGWMGWWRKKNTEEADVKKRLVQANGEVVLEKLIEYCNGKSNLIKTFSASQILRATDNFSHNNSLILHATGSYQCYKGMLEDRPVLVKKWVIKYSPCSGKTCRDIAISSMVSGHKNFLKLLGCCLEFPNPVIVYEYAQSIMCREKSKYWL
;
A
#
# COMPACT_ATOMS: atom_id res chain seq x y z
N MET A 1 37.46 -6.72 11.51
CA MET A 1 36.02 -7.10 11.55
C MET A 1 35.67 -7.77 10.23
N GLY A 2 35.27 -9.06 10.24
CA GLY A 2 35.03 -9.85 9.02
C GLY A 2 33.66 -9.61 8.39
N TRP A 3 33.46 -10.12 7.17
CA TRP A 3 32.25 -9.93 6.36
C TRP A 3 30.97 -10.38 7.07
N MET A 4 31.03 -11.43 7.89
CA MET A 4 29.90 -11.89 8.71
C MET A 4 29.43 -10.84 9.74
N GLY A 5 30.35 -10.10 10.34
CA GLY A 5 30.03 -9.04 11.29
C GLY A 5 29.37 -7.83 10.60
N TRP A 6 29.86 -7.48 9.41
CA TRP A 6 29.27 -6.44 8.57
C TRP A 6 27.85 -6.79 8.12
N TRP A 7 27.64 -8.02 7.64
CA TRP A 7 26.31 -8.52 7.24
C TRP A 7 25.30 -8.50 8.39
N ARG A 8 25.72 -8.96 9.58
CA ARG A 8 24.86 -8.94 10.76
C ARG A 8 24.44 -7.51 11.11
N LYS A 9 25.40 -6.57 11.13
CA LYS A 9 25.13 -5.16 11.43
C LYS A 9 24.12 -4.56 10.45
N LYS A 10 24.32 -4.75 9.15
CA LYS A 10 23.42 -4.26 8.11
C LYS A 10 21.99 -4.78 8.27
N ASN A 11 21.84 -6.08 8.55
CA ASN A 11 20.51 -6.68 8.77
C ASN A 11 19.82 -6.12 10.02
N THR A 12 20.56 -5.85 11.09
CA THR A 12 20.01 -5.20 12.29
C THR A 12 19.53 -3.78 11.98
N GLU A 13 20.33 -2.99 11.25
CA GLU A 13 19.95 -1.62 10.87
C GLU A 13 18.69 -1.60 9.99
N GLU A 14 18.58 -2.50 9.01
CA GLU A 14 17.37 -2.63 8.19
C GLU A 14 16.13 -3.02 9.00
N ALA A 15 16.28 -3.94 9.97
CA ALA A 15 15.20 -4.34 10.86
C ALA A 15 14.75 -3.18 11.77
N ASP A 16 15.69 -2.41 12.31
CA ASP A 16 15.40 -1.24 13.15
C ASP A 16 14.68 -0.14 12.38
N VAL A 17 15.09 0.12 11.12
CA VAL A 17 14.40 1.08 10.24
C VAL A 17 12.95 0.64 9.99
N LYS A 18 12.73 -0.63 9.65
CA LYS A 18 11.38 -1.17 9.43
C LYS A 18 10.51 -1.03 10.67
N LYS A 19 11.06 -1.34 11.86
CA LYS A 19 10.35 -1.20 13.13
C LYS A 19 9.91 0.24 13.38
N ARG A 20 10.79 1.21 13.14
CA ARG A 20 10.46 2.65 13.28
C ARG A 20 9.36 3.08 12.32
N LEU A 21 9.41 2.63 11.06
CA LEU A 21 8.38 2.93 10.07
C LEU A 21 7.02 2.33 10.45
N VAL A 22 6.99 1.08 10.91
CA VAL A 22 5.74 0.45 11.38
C VAL A 22 5.15 1.21 12.55
N GLN A 23 5.97 1.62 13.52
CA GLN A 23 5.52 2.40 14.66
C GLN A 23 4.96 3.76 14.25
N ALA A 24 5.74 4.55 13.49
CA ALA A 24 5.35 5.89 13.08
C ALA A 24 4.10 5.87 12.16
N ASN A 25 4.08 4.99 11.16
CA ASN A 25 2.93 4.89 10.27
C ASN A 25 1.69 4.34 11.00
N GLY A 26 1.88 3.38 11.90
CA GLY A 26 0.80 2.79 12.70
C GLY A 26 0.12 3.81 13.62
N GLU A 27 0.89 4.67 14.26
CA GLU A 27 0.39 5.79 15.06
C GLU A 27 -0.53 6.71 14.22
N VAL A 28 -0.08 7.12 13.04
CA VAL A 28 -0.88 7.98 12.16
C VAL A 28 -2.12 7.25 11.62
N VAL A 29 -2.04 5.96 11.28
CA VAL A 29 -3.23 5.18 10.89
C VAL A 29 -4.25 5.16 12.01
N LEU A 30 -3.82 4.92 13.25
CA LEU A 30 -4.70 4.90 14.41
C LEU A 30 -5.34 6.27 14.66
N GLU A 31 -4.57 7.35 14.60
CA GLU A 31 -5.08 8.71 14.73
C GLU A 31 -6.18 8.99 13.69
N LYS A 32 -5.95 8.63 12.42
CA LYS A 32 -6.91 8.85 11.33
C LYS A 32 -8.15 7.96 11.46
N LEU A 33 -8.02 6.74 11.99
CA LEU A 33 -9.17 5.89 12.31
C LEU A 33 -10.04 6.51 13.42
N ILE A 34 -9.43 7.10 14.45
CA ILE A 34 -10.16 7.80 15.50
C ILE A 34 -10.84 9.05 14.94
N GLU A 35 -10.11 9.87 14.18
CA GLU A 35 -10.59 11.14 13.62
C GLU A 35 -11.76 10.96 12.64
N TYR A 36 -11.66 10.04 11.67
CA TYR A 36 -12.64 9.91 10.58
C TYR A 36 -13.66 8.79 10.77
N CYS A 37 -13.36 7.83 11.64
CA CYS A 37 -14.10 6.57 11.73
C CYS A 37 -14.55 6.25 13.16
N ASN A 38 -14.34 7.15 14.13
CA ASN A 38 -14.59 6.92 15.56
C ASN A 38 -13.95 5.63 16.07
N GLY A 39 -12.76 5.29 15.57
CA GLY A 39 -12.01 4.08 15.90
C GLY A 39 -12.58 2.79 15.28
N LYS A 40 -13.67 2.86 14.52
CA LYS A 40 -14.23 1.71 13.81
C LYS A 40 -13.46 1.47 12.51
N SER A 41 -13.29 0.20 12.15
CA SER A 41 -12.74 -0.22 10.85
C SER A 41 -13.14 -1.65 10.54
N ASN A 42 -13.20 -1.99 9.26
CA ASN A 42 -13.14 -3.40 8.86
C ASN A 42 -11.71 -3.92 9.04
N LEU A 43 -11.54 -5.24 9.13
CA LEU A 43 -10.24 -5.88 9.33
C LEU A 43 -9.20 -5.41 8.29
N ILE A 44 -8.10 -4.84 8.77
CA ILE A 44 -6.95 -4.42 7.95
C ILE A 44 -5.83 -5.43 8.16
N LYS A 45 -5.57 -6.31 7.18
CA LYS A 45 -4.42 -7.22 7.23
C LYS A 45 -3.11 -6.45 7.05
N THR A 46 -2.10 -6.79 7.84
CA THR A 46 -0.75 -6.25 7.65
C THR A 46 0.07 -7.19 6.77
N PHE A 47 0.71 -6.64 5.75
CA PHE A 47 1.64 -7.35 4.87
C PHE A 47 3.07 -6.85 5.09
N SER A 48 4.05 -7.73 4.90
CA SER A 48 5.46 -7.34 4.94
C SER A 48 5.91 -6.67 3.64
N ALA A 49 6.98 -5.89 3.68
CA ALA A 49 7.56 -5.32 2.46
C ALA A 49 7.99 -6.41 1.48
N SER A 50 8.51 -7.54 1.98
CA SER A 50 8.94 -8.67 1.14
C SER A 50 7.77 -9.36 0.42
N GLN A 51 6.58 -9.42 1.03
CA GLN A 51 5.37 -9.90 0.38
C GLN A 51 4.94 -8.96 -0.76
N ILE A 52 4.92 -7.65 -0.50
CA ILE A 52 4.52 -6.65 -1.50
C ILE A 52 5.50 -6.60 -2.68
N LEU A 53 6.81 -6.62 -2.40
CA LEU A 53 7.84 -6.61 -3.44
C LEU A 53 7.75 -7.84 -4.33
N ARG A 54 7.60 -9.03 -3.74
CA ARG A 54 7.42 -10.27 -4.51
C ARG A 54 6.12 -10.25 -5.32
N ALA A 55 5.03 -9.80 -4.71
CA ALA A 55 3.72 -9.78 -5.36
C ALA A 55 3.70 -8.87 -6.60
N THR A 56 4.48 -7.80 -6.61
CA THR A 56 4.48 -6.77 -7.67
C THR A 56 5.67 -6.88 -8.62
N ASP A 57 6.53 -7.89 -8.46
CA ASP A 57 7.84 -7.98 -9.12
C ASP A 57 8.65 -6.68 -8.93
N ASN A 58 8.88 -6.31 -7.67
CA ASN A 58 9.59 -5.10 -7.26
C ASN A 58 9.00 -3.81 -7.87
N PHE A 59 7.67 -3.72 -7.94
CA PHE A 59 6.97 -2.62 -8.61
C PHE A 59 7.39 -2.46 -10.09
N SER A 60 7.54 -3.58 -10.80
CA SER A 60 7.90 -3.62 -12.23
C SER A 60 6.94 -2.79 -13.08
N HIS A 61 7.48 -2.11 -14.09
CA HIS A 61 6.69 -1.34 -15.05
C HIS A 61 5.68 -2.23 -15.82
N ASN A 62 6.01 -3.51 -16.04
CA ASN A 62 5.13 -4.47 -16.70
C ASN A 62 3.84 -4.74 -15.90
N ASN A 63 3.91 -4.55 -14.58
CA ASN A 63 2.78 -4.69 -13.67
C ASN A 63 2.11 -3.34 -13.36
N SER A 64 2.63 -2.24 -13.89
CA SER A 64 2.09 -0.90 -13.66
C SER A 64 0.73 -0.74 -14.34
N LEU A 65 -0.25 -0.26 -13.58
CA LEU A 65 -1.58 0.07 -14.07
C LEU A 65 -1.69 1.59 -14.12
N ILE A 66 -1.78 2.15 -15.33
CA ILE A 66 -2.04 3.57 -15.53
C ILE A 66 -3.52 3.80 -15.22
N LEU A 67 -3.83 4.14 -13.97
CA LEU A 67 -5.14 4.63 -13.56
C LEU A 67 -4.99 6.14 -13.41
N HIS A 68 -5.35 6.90 -14.45
CA HIS A 68 -5.25 8.37 -14.55
C HIS A 68 -3.93 9.04 -14.08
N ALA A 69 -3.27 9.76 -14.99
CA ALA A 69 -2.05 10.57 -14.75
C ALA A 69 -2.24 11.81 -13.83
N THR A 70 -3.25 11.85 -12.96
CA THR A 70 -3.62 13.01 -12.14
C THR A 70 -3.33 12.85 -10.64
N GLY A 71 -2.61 11.79 -10.23
CA GLY A 71 -2.37 11.47 -8.82
C GLY A 71 -0.90 11.37 -8.42
N SER A 72 -0.60 11.70 -7.16
CA SER A 72 0.70 11.47 -6.51
C SER A 72 0.95 9.99 -6.19
N TYR A 73 0.31 9.03 -6.88
CA TYR A 73 0.41 7.59 -6.62
C TYR A 73 0.38 6.77 -7.91
N GLN A 74 0.94 5.57 -7.85
CA GLN A 74 0.98 4.57 -8.92
C GLN A 74 0.33 3.28 -8.41
N CYS A 75 -0.47 2.66 -9.27
CA CYS A 75 -1.07 1.36 -9.00
C CYS A 75 -0.35 0.26 -9.76
N TYR A 76 -0.29 -0.93 -9.17
CA TYR A 76 0.35 -2.11 -9.73
C TYR A 76 -0.58 -3.31 -9.59
N LYS A 77 -0.64 -4.15 -10.62
CA LYS A 77 -1.16 -5.51 -10.49
C LYS A 77 -0.14 -6.35 -9.75
N GLY A 78 -0.60 -7.19 -8.84
CA GLY A 78 0.26 -8.18 -8.20
C GLY A 78 -0.45 -9.50 -7.93
N MET A 79 0.29 -10.48 -7.44
CA MET A 79 -0.22 -11.78 -6.99
C MET A 79 0.18 -12.02 -5.54
N LEU A 80 -0.79 -12.22 -4.67
CA LEU A 80 -0.56 -12.45 -3.23
C LEU A 80 -1.45 -13.59 -2.76
N GLU A 81 -0.89 -14.63 -2.14
CA GLU A 81 -1.65 -15.83 -1.73
C GLU A 81 -2.46 -16.41 -2.90
N ASP A 82 -1.81 -16.53 -4.07
CA ASP A 82 -2.38 -17.05 -5.34
C ASP A 82 -3.61 -16.31 -5.88
N ARG A 83 -3.91 -15.11 -5.37
CA ARG A 83 -4.96 -14.24 -5.90
C ARG A 83 -4.42 -12.93 -6.45
N PRO A 84 -5.04 -12.39 -7.53
CA PRO A 84 -4.67 -11.09 -8.06
C PRO A 84 -5.06 -9.98 -7.10
N VAL A 85 -4.16 -9.02 -6.92
CA VAL A 85 -4.34 -7.85 -6.05
C VAL A 85 -4.00 -6.56 -6.79
N LEU A 86 -4.60 -5.47 -6.36
CA LEU A 86 -4.25 -4.10 -6.76
C LEU A 86 -3.45 -3.45 -5.65
N VAL A 87 -2.20 -3.08 -5.95
CA VAL A 87 -1.27 -2.45 -5.00
C VAL A 87 -1.14 -0.97 -5.32
N LYS A 88 -1.59 -0.10 -4.42
CA LYS A 88 -1.49 1.36 -4.54
C LYS A 88 -0.27 1.86 -3.75
N LYS A 89 0.66 2.51 -4.44
CA LYS A 89 1.91 3.06 -3.88
C LYS A 89 2.02 4.55 -4.20
N TRP A 90 2.27 5.38 -3.18
CA TRP A 90 2.48 6.82 -3.39
C TRP A 90 3.87 7.12 -3.97
N VAL A 91 3.94 8.07 -4.90
CA VAL A 91 5.18 8.55 -5.52
C VAL A 91 5.78 9.63 -4.62
N ILE A 92 7.02 9.41 -4.17
CA ILE A 92 7.74 10.31 -3.28
C ILE A 92 8.33 11.46 -4.12
N LYS A 93 7.57 12.53 -4.35
CA LYS A 93 8.08 13.73 -5.05
C LYS A 93 8.37 14.92 -4.14
N TYR A 94 7.65 15.12 -3.02
CA TYR A 94 7.74 16.41 -2.28
C TYR A 94 7.69 16.37 -0.74
N SER A 95 7.61 15.21 -0.08
CA SER A 95 7.67 15.01 1.40
C SER A 95 7.08 13.63 1.74
N PRO A 96 7.25 13.12 2.98
CA PRO A 96 6.44 12.02 3.47
C PRO A 96 4.95 12.36 3.31
N CYS A 97 4.24 11.58 2.49
CA CYS A 97 2.79 11.69 2.32
C CYS A 97 2.08 10.71 3.26
N SER A 98 2.73 10.32 4.36
CA SER A 98 2.24 9.33 5.33
C SER A 98 0.85 9.71 5.81
N GLY A 99 0.59 10.96 6.16
CA GLY A 99 -0.75 11.43 6.57
C GLY A 99 -1.85 11.21 5.53
N LYS A 100 -1.60 11.53 4.24
CA LYS A 100 -2.58 11.30 3.15
C LYS A 100 -2.83 9.82 2.94
N THR A 101 -1.76 9.03 2.97
CA THR A 101 -1.82 7.59 2.78
C THR A 101 -2.55 6.90 3.95
N CYS A 102 -2.27 7.30 5.19
CA CYS A 102 -2.91 6.77 6.39
C CYS A 102 -4.40 7.15 6.44
N ARG A 103 -4.75 8.37 6.03
CA ARG A 103 -6.16 8.77 5.83
C ARG A 103 -6.85 7.87 4.79
N ASP A 104 -6.20 7.63 3.65
CA ASP A 104 -6.73 6.73 2.62
C ASP A 104 -6.97 5.32 3.17
N ILE A 105 -6.06 4.78 3.99
CA ILE A 105 -6.22 3.49 4.67
C ILE A 105 -7.45 3.52 5.59
N ALA A 106 -7.55 4.51 6.46
CA ALA A 106 -8.66 4.64 7.41
C ALA A 106 -10.02 4.68 6.69
N ILE A 107 -10.17 5.58 5.72
CA ILE A 107 -11.42 5.72 4.94
C ILE A 107 -11.70 4.44 4.15
N SER A 108 -10.69 3.89 3.45
CA SER A 108 -10.84 2.65 2.68
C SER A 108 -11.30 1.50 3.57
N SER A 109 -10.77 1.40 4.79
CA SER A 109 -11.14 0.35 5.74
C SER A 109 -12.62 0.43 6.11
N MET A 110 -13.18 1.63 6.27
CA MET A 110 -14.59 1.80 6.61
C MET A 110 -15.53 1.50 5.45
N VAL A 111 -15.18 1.97 4.24
CA VAL A 111 -16.06 1.83 3.07
C VAL A 111 -15.91 0.48 2.36
N SER A 112 -14.87 -0.32 2.68
CA SER A 112 -14.57 -1.63 2.07
C SER A 112 -15.74 -2.63 2.10
N GLY A 113 -16.64 -2.51 3.06
CA GLY A 113 -17.83 -3.38 3.16
C GLY A 113 -18.92 -3.09 2.13
N HIS A 114 -18.85 -1.96 1.42
CA HIS A 114 -19.90 -1.54 0.49
C HIS A 114 -19.58 -1.95 -0.96
N LYS A 115 -20.57 -2.53 -1.67
CA LYS A 115 -20.43 -3.09 -3.02
C LYS A 115 -19.92 -2.15 -4.12
N ASN A 116 -20.04 -0.83 -3.90
CA ASN A 116 -19.60 0.19 -4.86
C ASN A 116 -18.15 0.68 -4.61
N PHE A 117 -17.49 0.19 -3.56
CA PHE A 117 -16.11 0.55 -3.24
C PHE A 117 -15.18 -0.65 -3.48
N LEU A 118 -13.91 -0.36 -3.74
CA LEU A 118 -12.89 -1.40 -3.82
C LEU A 118 -12.66 -1.99 -2.43
N LYS A 119 -12.69 -3.32 -2.37
CA LYS A 119 -12.45 -4.05 -1.13
C LYS A 119 -11.00 -3.91 -0.72
N LEU A 120 -10.77 -3.23 0.40
CA LEU A 120 -9.47 -3.19 1.08
C LEU A 120 -9.17 -4.58 1.64
N LEU A 121 -8.00 -5.13 1.26
CA LEU A 121 -7.50 -6.38 1.82
C LEU A 121 -6.53 -6.12 2.97
N GLY A 122 -5.78 -5.02 2.91
CA GLY A 122 -4.81 -4.68 3.92
C GLY A 122 -3.83 -3.59 3.49
N CYS A 123 -2.76 -3.43 4.25
CA CYS A 123 -1.69 -2.49 3.95
C CYS A 123 -0.32 -2.99 4.44
N CYS A 124 0.75 -2.35 3.98
CA CYS A 124 2.11 -2.55 4.46
C CYS A 124 2.64 -1.23 5.03
N LEU A 125 3.04 -1.24 6.31
CA LEU A 125 3.53 -0.07 7.04
C LEU A 125 5.07 0.03 7.06
N GLU A 126 5.77 -0.95 6.47
CA GLU A 126 7.24 -1.02 6.44
C GLU A 126 7.89 -0.09 5.39
N PHE A 127 7.09 0.71 4.69
CA PHE A 127 7.55 1.67 3.68
C PHE A 127 7.47 3.11 4.21
N PRO A 128 8.25 4.07 3.68
CA PRO A 128 8.17 5.48 4.07
C PRO A 128 6.77 6.08 3.93
N ASN A 129 6.04 5.70 2.89
CA ASN A 129 4.59 5.87 2.81
C ASN A 129 3.97 4.47 2.78
N PRO A 130 2.94 4.19 3.58
CA PRO A 130 2.27 2.89 3.54
C PRO A 130 1.84 2.48 2.14
N VAL A 131 1.85 1.18 1.88
CA VAL A 131 1.37 0.62 0.61
C VAL A 131 0.02 -0.05 0.86
N ILE A 132 -0.97 0.28 0.04
CA ILE A 132 -2.34 -0.22 0.22
C ILE A 132 -2.60 -1.37 -0.74
N VAL A 133 -3.28 -2.41 -0.26
CA VAL A 133 -3.60 -3.62 -1.03
C VAL A 133 -5.11 -3.78 -1.10
N TYR A 134 -5.63 -3.78 -2.33
CA TYR A 134 -7.04 -4.00 -2.63
C TYR A 134 -7.23 -5.29 -3.41
N GLU A 135 -8.46 -5.80 -3.38
CA GLU A 135 -8.90 -6.84 -4.29
C GLU A 135 -8.83 -6.33 -5.74
N TYR A 136 -8.30 -7.16 -6.64
CA TYR A 136 -8.22 -6.81 -8.04
C TYR A 136 -9.57 -7.04 -8.71
N ALA A 137 -10.22 -5.97 -9.19
CA ALA A 137 -11.42 -6.09 -10.02
C ALA A 137 -11.11 -5.73 -11.48
N GLN A 138 -11.37 -6.67 -12.40
CA GLN A 138 -11.10 -6.51 -13.83
C GLN A 138 -11.89 -5.34 -14.47
N SER A 139 -13.04 -5.00 -13.89
CA SER A 139 -13.87 -3.86 -14.33
C SER A 139 -13.19 -2.49 -14.14
N ILE A 140 -12.24 -2.37 -13.20
CA ILE A 140 -11.44 -1.16 -12.98
C ILE A 140 -10.65 -0.81 -14.24
N MET A 141 -10.15 -1.82 -14.96
CA MET A 141 -9.42 -1.63 -16.22
C MET A 141 -10.35 -1.29 -17.40
N CYS A 142 -11.61 -1.75 -17.38
CA CYS A 142 -12.54 -1.55 -18.49
C CYS A 142 -13.14 -0.13 -18.52
N ARG A 143 -13.27 0.54 -17.37
CA ARG A 143 -13.77 1.92 -17.32
C ARG A 143 -12.83 2.94 -17.98
N GLU A 144 -11.54 2.62 -18.10
CA GLU A 144 -10.56 3.50 -18.76
C GLU A 144 -10.53 3.30 -20.29
N LYS A 145 -10.66 2.05 -20.79
CA LYS A 145 -10.66 1.78 -22.24
C LYS A 145 -11.86 2.38 -22.98
N SER A 146 -12.96 2.65 -22.28
CA SER A 146 -14.15 3.28 -22.85
C SER A 146 -14.05 4.81 -23.00
N LYS A 147 -13.00 5.45 -22.47
CA LYS A 147 -12.80 6.92 -22.57
C LYS A 147 -11.86 7.34 -23.70
N TYR A 148 -11.34 6.38 -24.47
CA TYR A 148 -10.43 6.63 -25.61
C TYR A 148 -11.00 6.13 -26.95
N TRP A 149 -12.33 5.94 -27.04
CA TRP A 149 -13.06 5.64 -28.29
C TRP A 149 -14.33 6.50 -28.45
N LEU A 150 -14.21 7.80 -28.19
CA LEU A 150 -15.08 8.84 -28.75
C LEU A 150 -14.20 10.01 -29.20
#